data_AF-A0A7W1F1A4-F1
#
_entry.id   AF-A0A7W1F1A4-F1
#
_cell.length_a   1.000
_cell.length_b   1.000
_cell.length_c   1.000
_cell.angle_alpha   90.00
_cell.angle_beta   90.00
_cell.angle_gamma   90.00
#
_symmetry.space_group_name_H-M   'P 1'
#
loop_
_entity.id
_entity.type
_entity.pdbx_description
1 polymer ?
#
loop_
_entity_poly.entity_id
_entity_poly.type
_entity_poly.pdbx_seq_one_letter_code
_entity_poly.pdbx_strand_id
1 'polypeptide(L)'
;MKCACYRTDPPALVAALSSEELIERWLAQVTEEARTLVERTLVRHIRDLTMVAGRVLAEGFERVAENDPRAADALLSDCLAVATWHGWELPIEPLGERDLPVEELPRGLLGADASSEGAGVWLLDDETVALARHRVAGQMPGDLAPEGHL
;
A
#
# COMPACT_ATOMS: atom_id res chain seq x y z
N MET A 1 11.48 -10.64 7.99
CA MET A 1 11.29 -9.91 6.72
C MET A 1 11.61 -8.44 6.94
N LYS A 2 12.29 -7.78 5.99
CA LYS A 2 12.57 -6.34 6.09
C LYS A 2 11.32 -5.54 5.73
N CYS A 3 10.88 -4.66 6.63
CA CYS A 3 9.69 -3.83 6.45
C CYS A 3 10.00 -2.36 6.73
N ALA A 4 9.42 -1.45 5.96
CA ALA A 4 9.40 -0.03 6.29
C ALA A 4 8.38 0.21 7.41
N CYS A 5 8.78 0.88 8.47
CA CYS A 5 7.92 1.16 9.63
C CYS A 5 7.54 2.64 9.66
N TYR A 6 6.31 2.91 10.05
CA TYR A 6 5.76 4.26 10.16
C TYR A 6 4.96 4.41 11.44
N ARG A 7 5.09 5.56 12.10
CA ARG A 7 4.17 5.98 13.17
C ARG A 7 2.97 6.70 12.55
N THR A 8 1.77 6.43 13.02
CA THR A 8 0.52 7.02 12.52
C THR A 8 -0.63 6.80 13.51
N ASP A 9 -1.67 7.60 13.41
CA ASP A 9 -2.97 7.31 14.01
C ASP A 9 -3.79 6.44 13.01
N PRO A 10 -4.12 5.18 13.31
CA PRO A 10 -4.76 4.29 12.34
C PRO A 10 -6.08 4.83 11.75
N PRO A 11 -7.01 5.42 12.53
CA PRO A 11 -8.18 6.09 11.98
C PRO A 11 -7.85 7.22 11.00
N ALA A 12 -6.90 8.10 11.33
CA ALA A 12 -6.48 9.17 10.43
C ALA A 12 -5.84 8.62 9.15
N LEU A 13 -5.05 7.55 9.25
CA LEU A 13 -4.47 6.89 8.09
C LEU A 13 -5.55 6.29 7.19
N VAL A 14 -6.51 5.55 7.75
CA VAL A 14 -7.63 4.98 6.98
C VAL A 14 -8.40 6.09 6.28
N ALA A 15 -8.74 7.18 6.98
CA ALA A 15 -9.46 8.32 6.40
C ALA A 15 -8.69 8.98 5.23
N ALA A 16 -7.37 9.13 5.37
CA ALA A 16 -6.53 9.66 4.30
C ALA A 16 -6.47 8.70 3.09
N LEU A 17 -6.31 7.40 3.35
CA LEU A 17 -6.19 6.37 2.32
C LEU A 17 -7.50 6.11 1.57
N SER A 18 -8.64 6.26 2.24
CA SER A 18 -9.98 6.09 1.66
C SER A 18 -10.56 7.38 1.09
N SER A 19 -9.81 8.49 1.11
CA SER A 19 -10.28 9.77 0.58
C SER A 19 -10.45 9.72 -0.94
N GLU A 20 -11.47 10.40 -1.46
CA GLU A 20 -11.73 10.47 -2.90
C GLU A 20 -10.49 10.95 -3.67
N GLU A 21 -9.83 12.01 -3.17
CA GLU A 21 -8.60 12.56 -3.75
C GLU A 21 -7.49 11.51 -3.87
N LEU A 22 -7.24 10.73 -2.81
CA LEU A 22 -6.16 9.75 -2.84
C LEU A 22 -6.50 8.55 -3.73
N ILE A 23 -7.76 8.11 -3.75
CA ILE A 23 -8.22 7.03 -4.62
C ILE A 23 -8.13 7.43 -6.10
N GLU A 24 -8.55 8.65 -6.45
CA GLU A 24 -8.40 9.18 -7.82
C GLU A 24 -6.92 9.28 -8.24
N ARG A 25 -6.08 9.78 -7.32
CA ARG A 25 -4.63 9.88 -7.55
C ARG A 25 -3.99 8.50 -7.73
N TRP A 26 -4.39 7.52 -6.93
CA TRP A 26 -3.98 6.13 -7.08
C TRP A 26 -4.41 5.55 -8.43
N LEU A 27 -5.67 5.74 -8.85
CA LEU A 27 -6.19 5.29 -10.14
C LEU A 27 -5.37 5.83 -11.32
N ALA A 28 -5.04 7.13 -11.28
CA ALA A 28 -4.21 7.75 -12.31
C ALA A 28 -2.82 7.11 -12.37
N GLN A 29 -2.20 6.89 -11.21
CA GLN A 29 -0.86 6.30 -11.10
C GLN A 29 -0.82 4.85 -11.61
N VAL A 30 -1.72 3.99 -11.15
CA VAL A 30 -1.72 2.57 -11.56
C VAL A 30 -2.11 2.38 -13.02
N THR A 31 -2.90 3.30 -13.59
CA THR A 31 -3.20 3.32 -15.02
C THR A 31 -1.96 3.59 -15.87
N GLU A 32 -1.09 4.49 -15.41
CA GLU A 32 0.18 4.76 -16.08
C GLU A 32 1.14 3.57 -15.93
N GLU A 33 1.28 3.04 -14.71
CA GLU A 33 2.14 1.87 -14.44
C GLU A 33 1.72 0.66 -15.28
N ALA A 34 0.41 0.37 -15.35
CA ALA A 34 -0.13 -0.77 -16.08
C ALA A 34 0.26 -0.82 -17.57
N ARG A 35 0.61 0.32 -18.18
CA ARG A 35 1.10 0.37 -19.58
C ARG A 35 2.48 -0.25 -19.76
N THR A 36 3.27 -0.30 -18.69
CA THR A 36 4.66 -0.74 -18.69
C THR A 36 4.86 -2.13 -18.09
N LEU A 37 3.81 -2.69 -17.46
CA LEU A 37 3.87 -3.98 -16.80
C LEU A 37 3.89 -5.14 -17.80
N VAL A 38 4.85 -6.04 -17.61
CA VAL A 38 5.01 -7.27 -18.40
C VAL A 38 4.34 -8.48 -17.70
N GLU A 39 4.21 -8.41 -16.37
CA GLU A 39 3.72 -9.50 -15.55
C GLU A 39 2.18 -9.56 -15.52
N ARG A 40 1.63 -10.67 -16.03
CA ARG A 40 0.18 -10.83 -16.22
C ARG A 40 -0.61 -10.93 -14.92
N THR A 41 -0.03 -11.52 -13.88
CA THR A 41 -0.64 -11.67 -12.55
C THR A 41 -0.81 -10.32 -11.89
N LEU A 42 0.25 -9.51 -11.90
CA LEU A 42 0.23 -8.14 -11.42
C LEU A 42 -0.75 -7.24 -12.19
N VAL A 43 -0.79 -7.32 -13.53
CA VAL A 43 -1.77 -6.58 -14.34
C VAL A 43 -3.21 -6.97 -13.97
N ARG A 44 -3.48 -8.26 -13.73
CA ARG A 44 -4.80 -8.72 -13.30
C ARG A 44 -5.15 -8.18 -11.92
N HIS A 45 -4.23 -8.26 -10.97
CA HIS A 45 -4.43 -7.74 -9.62
C HIS A 45 -4.72 -6.24 -9.60
N ILE A 46 -3.98 -5.43 -10.38
CA ILE A 46 -4.26 -3.98 -10.52
C ILE A 46 -5.64 -3.72 -11.13
N ARG A 47 -6.06 -4.52 -12.11
CA ARG A 47 -7.42 -4.41 -12.68
C ARG A 47 -8.50 -4.73 -11.66
N ASP A 48 -8.28 -5.76 -10.85
CA ASP A 48 -9.21 -6.13 -9.79
C ASP A 48 -9.32 -4.98 -8.76
N LEU A 49 -8.20 -4.41 -8.31
CA LEU A 49 -8.18 -3.25 -7.42
C LEU A 49 -8.79 -1.98 -8.06
N THR A 50 -8.60 -1.78 -9.36
CA THR A 50 -9.22 -0.67 -10.11
C THR A 50 -10.76 -0.76 -10.07
N MET A 51 -11.32 -1.97 -10.16
CA MET A 51 -12.76 -2.17 -9.99
C MET A 51 -13.23 -1.86 -8.56
N VAL A 52 -12.43 -2.22 -7.54
CA VAL A 52 -12.72 -1.89 -6.13
C VAL A 52 -12.68 -0.38 -5.91
N ALA A 53 -11.64 0.30 -6.41
CA ALA A 53 -11.53 1.76 -6.33
C ALA A 53 -12.71 2.46 -7.01
N GLY A 54 -13.14 1.98 -8.19
CA GLY A 54 -14.34 2.51 -8.86
C GLY A 54 -15.62 2.34 -8.03
N ARG A 55 -15.74 1.22 -7.29
CA ARG A 55 -16.84 1.05 -6.32
C ARG A 55 -16.69 2.03 -5.16
N VAL A 56 -15.51 2.16 -4.56
CA VAL A 56 -15.28 3.11 -3.45
C VAL A 56 -15.70 4.53 -3.84
N LEU A 57 -15.38 4.99 -5.05
CA LEU A 57 -15.79 6.30 -5.56
C LEU A 57 -17.30 6.41 -5.79
N ALA A 58 -17.97 5.32 -6.19
CA ALA A 58 -19.40 5.33 -6.49
C ALA A 58 -20.30 5.15 -5.27
N GLU A 59 -19.93 4.29 -4.32
CA GLU A 59 -20.77 3.88 -3.19
C GLU A 59 -20.19 4.22 -1.80
N GLY A 60 -18.95 4.72 -1.74
CA GLY A 60 -18.24 5.05 -0.50
C GLY A 60 -17.46 3.86 0.08
N PHE A 61 -16.32 4.16 0.72
CA PHE A 61 -15.44 3.13 1.28
C PHE A 61 -16.12 2.24 2.32
N GLU A 62 -16.86 2.83 3.27
CA GLU A 62 -17.53 2.09 4.35
C GLU A 62 -18.44 0.98 3.80
N ARG A 63 -19.22 1.30 2.76
CA ARG A 63 -20.13 0.35 2.12
C ARG A 63 -19.38 -0.76 1.36
N VAL A 64 -18.25 -0.46 0.75
CA VAL A 64 -17.38 -1.48 0.14
C VAL A 64 -16.82 -2.40 1.23
N ALA A 65 -16.31 -1.84 2.33
CA ALA A 65 -15.73 -2.59 3.44
C ALA A 65 -16.74 -3.49 4.17
N GLU A 66 -17.99 -3.05 4.31
CA GLU A 66 -19.08 -3.88 4.86
C GLU A 66 -19.40 -5.09 3.99
N ASN A 67 -19.40 -4.91 2.66
CA ASN A 67 -19.76 -5.96 1.71
C ASN A 67 -18.60 -6.90 1.38
N ASP A 68 -17.39 -6.36 1.27
CA ASP A 68 -16.17 -7.08 0.92
C ASP A 68 -14.96 -6.46 1.65
N PRO A 69 -14.76 -6.80 2.93
CA PRO A 69 -13.69 -6.24 3.74
C PRO A 69 -12.31 -6.60 3.18
N ARG A 70 -12.16 -7.78 2.57
CA ARG A 70 -10.87 -8.19 1.99
C ARG A 70 -10.47 -7.33 0.80
N ALA A 71 -11.42 -7.00 -0.07
CA ALA A 71 -11.17 -6.11 -1.20
C ALA A 71 -10.85 -4.69 -0.74
N ALA A 72 -11.55 -4.19 0.28
CA ALA A 72 -11.30 -2.87 0.86
C ALA A 72 -9.88 -2.79 1.46
N ASP A 73 -9.49 -3.78 2.26
CA ASP A 73 -8.16 -3.86 2.87
C ASP A 73 -7.05 -3.96 1.83
N ALA A 74 -7.26 -4.75 0.76
CA ALA A 74 -6.31 -4.86 -0.34
C ALA A 74 -6.11 -3.53 -1.08
N LEU A 75 -7.18 -2.77 -1.28
CA LEU A 75 -7.09 -1.42 -1.86
C LEU A 75 -6.30 -0.48 -0.95
N LEU A 76 -6.61 -0.41 0.36
CA LEU A 76 -5.89 0.46 1.29
C LEU A 76 -4.40 0.11 1.38
N SER A 77 -4.07 -1.18 1.37
CA SER A 77 -2.69 -1.68 1.38
C SER A 77 -1.92 -1.20 0.14
N ASP A 78 -2.53 -1.31 -1.04
CA ASP A 78 -1.92 -0.84 -2.28
C ASP A 78 -1.79 0.68 -2.33
N CYS A 79 -2.83 1.41 -1.89
CA CYS A 79 -2.79 2.86 -1.77
C CYS A 79 -1.64 3.32 -0.87
N LEU A 80 -1.46 2.69 0.31
CA LEU A 80 -0.34 3.01 1.20
C LEU A 80 1.00 2.73 0.54
N ALA A 81 1.13 1.58 -0.14
CA ALA A 81 2.37 1.17 -0.80
C ALA A 81 2.79 2.13 -1.93
N VAL A 82 1.82 2.53 -2.76
CA VAL A 82 2.01 3.48 -3.88
C VAL A 82 2.28 4.88 -3.34
N ALA A 83 1.47 5.37 -2.40
CA ALA A 83 1.63 6.70 -1.83
C ALA A 83 3.00 6.89 -1.17
N THR A 84 3.45 5.92 -0.38
CA THR A 84 4.78 5.96 0.26
C THR A 84 5.92 5.81 -0.73
N TRP A 85 5.73 5.07 -1.83
CA TRP A 85 6.74 4.97 -2.90
C TRP A 85 6.90 6.29 -3.66
N HIS A 86 5.80 6.96 -3.97
CA HIS A 86 5.80 8.22 -4.71
C HIS A 86 5.93 9.46 -3.82
N GLY A 87 6.15 9.28 -2.50
CA GLY A 87 6.33 10.37 -1.55
C GLY A 87 5.10 11.27 -1.41
N TRP A 88 3.90 10.71 -1.52
CA TRP A 88 2.65 11.46 -1.33
C TRP A 88 2.47 11.81 0.15
N GLU A 89 1.82 12.94 0.40
CA GLU A 89 1.54 13.38 1.76
C GLU A 89 0.51 12.44 2.40
N LEU A 90 0.89 11.88 3.54
CA LEU A 90 0.09 11.00 4.37
C LEU A 90 0.33 11.37 5.84
N PRO A 91 -0.63 11.11 6.75
CA PRO A 91 -0.46 11.35 8.18
C PRO A 91 0.42 10.28 8.84
N ILE A 92 1.65 10.12 8.33
CA ILE A 92 2.61 9.09 8.75
C ILE A 92 3.98 9.71 9.00
N GLU A 93 4.69 9.19 9.99
CA GLU A 93 6.08 9.56 10.29
C GLU A 93 6.98 8.34 10.04
N PRO A 94 8.00 8.42 9.17
CA PRO A 94 8.88 7.28 8.90
C PRO A 94 9.77 6.96 10.10
N LEU A 95 9.77 5.69 10.51
CA LEU A 95 10.63 5.16 11.60
C LEU A 95 11.84 4.39 11.07
N GLY A 96 11.97 4.26 9.75
CA GLY A 96 13.01 3.49 9.08
C GLY A 96 12.63 2.02 8.86
N GLU A 97 13.61 1.22 8.47
CA GLU A 97 13.40 -0.19 8.14
C GLU A 97 13.75 -1.10 9.32
N ARG A 98 12.96 -2.16 9.53
CA ARG A 98 13.17 -3.15 10.59
C ARG A 98 12.95 -4.56 10.06
N ASP A 99 13.74 -5.51 10.56
CA ASP A 99 13.47 -6.93 10.36
C ASP A 99 12.40 -7.40 11.36
N LEU A 100 11.27 -7.88 10.83
CA LEU A 100 10.11 -8.31 11.60
C LEU A 100 9.74 -9.79 11.33
N PRO A 101 9.32 -10.55 12.36
CA PRO A 101 8.75 -11.89 12.22
C PRO A 101 7.27 -11.80 11.79
N VAL A 102 7.04 -11.42 10.53
CA VAL A 102 5.70 -11.11 9.99
C VAL A 102 4.74 -12.31 9.98
N GLU A 103 5.26 -13.54 10.12
CA GLU A 103 4.48 -14.77 10.20
C GLU A 103 3.65 -14.87 11.49
N GLU A 104 4.03 -14.13 12.53
CA GLU A 104 3.41 -14.19 13.88
C GLU A 104 2.53 -12.97 14.20
N LEU A 105 2.48 -11.96 13.32
CA LEU A 105 1.77 -10.70 13.58
C LEU A 105 0.27 -10.78 13.23
N PRO A 106 -0.60 -10.15 14.06
CA PRO A 106 -2.03 -10.07 13.77
C PRO A 106 -2.27 -9.27 12.49
N ARG A 107 -3.07 -9.85 11.60
CA ARG A 107 -3.47 -9.24 10.32
C ARG A 107 -4.74 -8.42 10.56
N GLY A 108 -4.60 -7.11 10.67
CA GLY A 108 -5.73 -6.17 10.86
C GLY A 108 -6.35 -5.70 9.54
N LEU A 109 -7.17 -4.65 9.61
CA LEU A 109 -7.85 -3.97 8.48
C LEU A 109 -6.89 -3.43 7.38
N LEU A 110 -5.59 -3.39 7.66
CA LEU A 110 -4.54 -3.05 6.68
C LEU A 110 -3.73 -4.30 6.27
N GLY A 111 -3.90 -5.45 6.91
CA GLY A 111 -3.05 -6.63 6.74
C GLY A 111 -3.73 -7.87 6.17
N ALA A 112 -4.93 -7.74 5.61
CA ALA A 112 -5.67 -8.87 5.07
C ALA A 112 -5.25 -9.28 3.65
N ASP A 113 -4.42 -8.49 2.95
CA ASP A 113 -4.00 -8.87 1.60
C ASP A 113 -2.89 -9.93 1.66
N ALA A 114 -3.26 -11.15 1.26
CA ALA A 114 -2.36 -12.29 1.08
C ALA A 114 -1.86 -12.42 -0.38
N SER A 115 -2.14 -11.42 -1.22
CA SER A 115 -1.63 -11.32 -2.57
C SER A 115 -0.10 -11.35 -2.57
N SER A 116 0.47 -12.34 -3.24
CA SER A 116 1.91 -12.37 -3.55
C SER A 116 2.37 -11.21 -4.44
N GLU A 117 1.43 -10.48 -5.04
CA GLU A 117 1.65 -9.49 -6.09
C GLU A 117 1.47 -8.04 -5.58
N GLY A 118 1.16 -7.86 -4.29
CA GLY A 118 0.75 -6.57 -3.71
C GLY A 118 1.73 -6.02 -2.67
N ALA A 119 1.18 -5.52 -1.57
CA ALA A 119 1.92 -5.10 -0.40
C ALA A 119 1.28 -5.70 0.86
N GLY A 120 2.12 -6.09 1.82
CA GLY A 120 1.68 -6.47 3.15
C GLY A 120 1.78 -5.29 4.10
N VAL A 121 0.73 -5.02 4.87
CA VAL A 121 0.76 -4.03 5.95
C VAL A 121 0.38 -4.70 7.26
N TRP A 122 1.06 -4.36 8.35
CA TRP A 122 0.79 -4.91 9.68
C TRP A 122 0.68 -3.78 10.69
N LEU A 123 -0.25 -3.88 11.63
CA LEU A 123 -0.26 -3.06 12.84
C LEU A 123 0.65 -3.76 13.87
N LEU A 124 1.72 -3.09 14.28
CA LEU A 124 2.65 -3.61 15.28
C LEU A 124 2.18 -3.29 16.70
N ASP A 125 1.55 -2.12 16.85
CA ASP A 125 0.94 -1.59 18.06
C ASP A 125 -0.12 -0.55 17.67
N ASP A 126 -0.65 0.20 18.63
CA ASP A 126 -1.74 1.16 18.42
C ASP A 126 -1.34 2.37 17.54
N GLU A 127 -0.04 2.62 17.35
CA GLU A 127 0.46 3.80 16.62
C GLU A 127 1.46 3.45 15.51
N THR A 128 1.78 2.17 15.30
CA THR A 128 2.85 1.76 14.38
C THR A 128 2.34 0.80 13.32
N VAL A 129 2.57 1.16 12.05
CA VAL A 129 2.34 0.30 10.90
C VAL A 129 3.65 -0.13 10.26
N ALA A 130 3.74 -1.40 9.85
CA ALA A 130 4.82 -1.92 9.03
C ALA A 130 4.30 -2.20 7.62
N LEU A 131 5.09 -1.86 6.60
CA LEU A 131 4.80 -2.06 5.19
C LEU A 131 5.93 -2.90 4.57
N ALA A 132 5.55 -3.97 3.87
CA ALA A 132 6.42 -4.69 2.97
C ALA A 132 5.85 -4.65 1.55
N ARG A 133 6.65 -4.19 0.59
CA ARG A 133 6.27 -4.21 -0.83
C ARG A 133 6.73 -5.53 -1.43
N HIS A 134 5.81 -6.28 -2.03
CA HIS A 134 6.15 -7.48 -2.81
C HIS A 134 6.41 -7.15 -4.28
N ARG A 135 5.91 -5.97 -4.74
CA ARG A 135 6.24 -5.39 -6.05
C ARG A 135 7.65 -4.81 -6.04
N VAL A 136 8.51 -5.32 -6.93
CA VAL A 136 9.76 -4.64 -7.30
C VAL A 136 9.45 -3.73 -8.48
N ALA A 137 9.02 -2.49 -8.21
CA ALA A 137 9.04 -1.47 -9.24
C ALA A 137 10.52 -1.21 -9.61
N GLY A 138 10.80 -1.03 -10.91
CA GLY A 138 12.15 -0.74 -11.39
C GLY A 138 12.81 0.34 -10.53
N GLN A 139 14.08 0.09 -10.16
CA GLN A 139 14.91 0.90 -9.25
C GLN A 139 14.54 2.39 -9.24
N MET A 140 14.28 2.93 -8.03
CA MET A 140 14.24 4.39 -7.87
C MET A 140 15.57 4.99 -8.33
N PRO A 141 15.56 6.10 -9.09
CA PRO A 141 16.75 6.90 -9.33
C PRO A 141 17.12 7.61 -8.03
N GLY A 142 17.85 6.91 -7.16
CA GLY A 142 18.23 7.39 -5.83
C GLY A 142 19.12 6.41 -5.06
N ASP A 143 19.10 5.12 -5.42
CA ASP A 143 19.97 4.09 -4.83
C ASP A 143 21.39 4.08 -5.44
N LEU A 144 21.94 5.25 -5.74
CA LEU A 144 23.38 5.38 -5.95
C LEU A 144 24.04 5.36 -4.58
N ALA A 145 24.67 4.23 -4.27
CA ALA A 145 25.56 4.04 -3.15
C ALA A 145 26.51 5.26 -2.99
N PRO A 146 26.84 5.68 -1.77
CA PRO A 146 27.90 6.66 -1.58
C PRO A 146 29.19 6.08 -2.18
N GLU A 147 29.76 6.82 -3.12
CA GLU A 147 31.06 6.55 -3.72
C GLU A 147 32.09 6.36 -2.60
N GLY A 148 32.47 5.11 -2.38
CA GLY A 148 33.61 4.75 -1.56
C GLY A 148 34.87 5.05 -2.33
N HIS A 149 35.48 6.20 -2.05
CA HIS A 149 36.90 6.44 -2.25
C HIS A 149 37.72 5.26 -1.71
N LEU A 150 38.62 4.73 -2.55
CA LEU A 150 40.06 4.54 -2.29
C LEU A 150 40.77 4.08 -3.56
#